data_AF-A0ABD1U0U6-F1
#
_entry.id   AF-A0ABD1U0U6-F1
#
_cell.length_a   1.000
_cell.length_b   1.000
_cell.length_c   1.000
_cell.angle_alpha   90.00
_cell.angle_beta   90.00
_cell.angle_gamma   90.00
#
_symmetry.space_group_name_H-M   'P 1'
#
loop_
_entity.id
_entity.type
_entity.pdbx_description
1 polymer ?
#
loop_
_entity_poly.entity_id
_entity_poly.type
_entity_poly.pdbx_seq_one_letter_code
_entity_poly.pdbx_strand_id
1 'polypeptide(L)'
;MASSSSDRINEETTRKAVNALLKWKKLQLQSDTPKEEDNDDFVYLSITLKKIPPKHLTVTPHRIPLRYSLFPHDFFLLNLCLIVDGKKIKSGVAHQKLKSLDMPIKQVLNLSKLKSDYKSFDAKKKLFDSFDMFFAVKEVVPLLPNVLGKVFYKKKSKIPMPLDLSAAVRVGRWGITGSKEMVDNVFTAINGVLEIVPKKWGGIRALHLKFSDSLALPIYEYQPRLLQEENKLNEGGRSDFESVGKKRKRSEQRG
;
A
#
# COMPACT_ATOMS: atom_id res chain seq x y z
N MET A 1 -13.57 -26.20 2.64
CA MET A 1 -12.54 -26.84 3.47
C MET A 1 -11.28 -26.97 2.62
N ALA A 2 -10.27 -26.12 2.84
CA ALA A 2 -9.00 -26.23 2.14
C ALA A 2 -8.12 -27.20 2.93
N SER A 3 -7.93 -28.42 2.41
CA SER A 3 -6.91 -29.34 2.91
C SER A 3 -5.55 -28.63 2.87
N SER A 4 -4.73 -28.79 3.90
CA SER A 4 -3.41 -28.17 3.96
C SER A 4 -2.61 -28.58 2.71
N SER A 5 -1.82 -27.67 2.14
CA SER A 5 -0.99 -27.98 0.95
C SER A 5 -0.01 -29.12 1.22
N SER A 6 0.35 -29.31 2.48
CA SER A 6 1.23 -30.34 3.01
C SER A 6 0.70 -31.76 2.78
N ASP A 7 -0.63 -31.94 2.73
CA ASP A 7 -1.25 -33.26 2.55
C ASP A 7 -1.21 -33.74 1.09
N ARG A 8 -0.95 -32.85 0.14
CA ARG A 8 -0.99 -33.15 -1.31
C ARG A 8 0.37 -33.09 -2.00
N ILE A 9 1.35 -32.46 -1.38
CA ILE A 9 2.69 -32.25 -1.95
C ILE A 9 3.72 -32.85 -1.01
N ASN A 10 4.47 -33.84 -1.51
CA ASN A 10 5.58 -34.42 -0.75
C ASN A 10 6.77 -33.45 -0.73
N GLU A 11 7.17 -33.04 0.48
CA GLU A 11 8.31 -32.16 0.71
C GLU A 11 9.62 -32.80 0.22
N GLU A 12 9.80 -34.10 0.40
CA GLU A 12 11.03 -34.80 0.02
C GLU A 12 11.22 -34.80 -1.50
N THR A 13 10.16 -35.09 -2.25
CA THR A 13 10.17 -35.03 -3.72
C THR A 13 10.45 -33.61 -4.21
N THR A 14 9.85 -32.61 -3.55
CA THR A 14 10.05 -31.19 -3.87
C THR A 14 11.52 -30.79 -3.67
N ARG A 15 12.11 -31.18 -2.53
CA ARG A 15 13.52 -30.91 -2.21
C ARG A 15 14.46 -31.58 -3.19
N LYS A 16 14.20 -32.84 -3.57
CA LYS A 16 14.98 -33.56 -4.61
C LYS A 16 14.91 -32.84 -5.95
N ALA A 17 13.73 -32.41 -6.38
CA ALA A 17 13.53 -31.67 -7.63
C ALA A 17 14.30 -30.33 -7.64
N VAL A 18 14.19 -29.55 -6.56
CA VAL A 18 14.91 -28.28 -6.43
C VAL A 18 16.42 -28.50 -6.46
N ASN A 19 16.95 -29.46 -5.69
CA ASN A 19 18.37 -29.76 -5.66
C ASN A 19 18.90 -30.23 -7.02
N ALA A 20 18.12 -31.05 -7.75
CA ALA A 20 18.47 -31.50 -9.09
C ALA A 20 18.56 -30.32 -10.08
N LEU A 21 17.59 -29.39 -10.03
CA LEU A 21 17.59 -28.18 -10.87
C LEU A 21 18.78 -27.25 -10.55
N LEU A 22 19.06 -27.05 -9.26
CA LEU A 22 20.21 -26.24 -8.81
C LEU A 22 21.53 -26.87 -9.26
N LYS A 23 21.66 -28.20 -9.17
CA LYS A 23 22.85 -28.92 -9.66
C LYS A 23 23.00 -28.79 -11.18
N TRP A 24 21.91 -28.91 -11.93
CA TRP A 24 21.90 -28.74 -13.38
C TRP A 24 22.34 -27.33 -13.79
N LYS A 25 21.82 -26.27 -13.14
CA LYS A 25 22.21 -24.88 -13.44
C LYS A 25 23.70 -24.64 -13.16
N LYS A 26 24.26 -25.21 -12.09
CA LYS A 26 25.71 -25.13 -11.80
C LYS A 26 26.58 -25.79 -12.87
N LEU A 27 26.14 -26.92 -13.43
CA LEU A 27 26.85 -27.61 -14.52
C LEU A 27 26.76 -26.82 -15.84
N GLN A 28 25.63 -26.17 -16.11
CA GLN A 28 25.46 -25.32 -17.30
C GLN A 28 26.38 -24.09 -17.28
N LEU A 29 26.64 -23.51 -16.11
CA LEU A 29 27.57 -22.39 -15.95
C LEU A 29 29.04 -22.77 -16.21
N GLN A 30 29.38 -24.06 -16.17
CA GLN A 30 30.74 -24.56 -16.45
C GLN A 30 30.94 -24.96 -17.92
N SER A 31 29.87 -24.99 -18.73
CA SER A 31 29.97 -25.26 -20.16
C SER A 31 30.05 -23.95 -20.95
N ASP A 32 31.21 -23.65 -21.53
CA ASP A 32 31.50 -22.52 -22.46
C ASP A 32 30.70 -22.63 -23.78
N THR A 33 29.38 -22.67 -23.70
CA THR A 33 28.52 -22.56 -24.88
C THR A 33 27.89 -21.18 -24.91
N PRO A 34 28.06 -20.40 -26.00
CA PRO A 34 27.45 -19.09 -26.14
C PRO A 34 25.94 -19.30 -26.24
N LYS A 35 25.24 -19.15 -25.12
CA LYS A 35 23.79 -19.28 -25.03
C LYS A 35 23.19 -17.90 -24.86
N GLU A 36 22.25 -17.61 -25.76
CA GLU A 36 21.53 -16.35 -25.95
C GLU A 36 21.21 -15.62 -24.62
N GLU A 37 21.38 -14.29 -24.66
CA GLU A 37 21.30 -13.32 -23.55
C GLU A 37 19.91 -13.19 -22.89
N ASP A 38 18.97 -14.10 -23.16
CA ASP A 38 17.57 -14.01 -22.72
C ASP A 38 17.23 -14.95 -21.53
N ASN A 39 18.23 -15.48 -20.84
CA ASN A 39 18.01 -16.32 -19.65
C ASN A 39 17.93 -15.48 -18.37
N ASP A 40 16.71 -15.25 -17.90
CA ASP A 40 16.50 -14.75 -16.53
C ASP A 40 16.83 -15.88 -15.53
N ASP A 41 17.58 -15.59 -14.45
CA ASP A 41 18.03 -16.56 -13.43
C ASP A 41 16.93 -17.04 -12.46
N PHE A 42 15.68 -17.02 -12.91
CA PHE A 42 14.53 -17.45 -12.11
C PHE A 42 14.18 -18.92 -12.32
N VAL A 43 13.77 -19.58 -11.23
CA VAL A 43 13.13 -20.89 -11.28
C VAL A 43 11.62 -20.69 -11.40
N TYR A 44 11.02 -21.23 -12.46
CA TYR A 44 9.59 -21.11 -12.71
C TYR A 44 8.84 -22.38 -12.29
N LEU A 45 7.75 -22.21 -11.54
CA LEU A 45 6.75 -23.27 -11.35
C LEU A 45 5.68 -23.14 -12.43
N SER A 46 5.65 -24.10 -13.36
CA SER A 46 4.60 -24.17 -14.38
C SER A 46 3.33 -24.81 -13.81
N ILE A 47 2.20 -24.11 -13.89
CA ILE A 47 0.91 -24.57 -13.36
C ILE A 47 -0.05 -24.81 -14.53
N THR A 48 -0.56 -26.03 -14.65
CA THR A 48 -1.62 -26.40 -15.60
C THR A 48 -2.94 -26.59 -14.87
N LEU A 49 -4.00 -25.95 -15.37
CA LEU A 49 -5.32 -25.97 -14.74
C LEU A 49 -6.27 -26.92 -15.50
N LYS A 50 -7.14 -27.62 -14.77
CA LYS A 50 -8.16 -28.50 -15.37
C LYS A 50 -9.25 -27.74 -16.13
N LYS A 51 -9.53 -26.50 -15.74
CA LYS A 51 -10.52 -25.62 -16.37
C LYS A 51 -9.91 -24.24 -16.55
N ILE A 52 -10.28 -23.57 -17.64
CA ILE A 52 -9.83 -22.21 -17.93
C ILE A 52 -10.49 -21.25 -16.92
N PRO A 53 -9.71 -20.46 -16.18
CA PRO A 53 -10.27 -19.49 -15.24
C PRO A 53 -11.02 -18.37 -15.99
N PRO A 54 -12.07 -17.81 -15.38
CA PRO A 54 -12.84 -16.73 -15.99
C PRO A 54 -11.98 -15.48 -16.23
N LYS A 55 -12.28 -14.75 -17.32
CA LYS A 55 -11.47 -13.62 -17.81
C LYS A 55 -11.19 -12.53 -16.77
N HIS A 56 -12.11 -12.28 -15.84
CA HIS A 56 -11.91 -11.25 -14.81
C HIS A 56 -10.74 -11.56 -13.85
N LEU A 57 -10.40 -12.85 -13.65
CA LEU A 57 -9.27 -13.26 -12.82
C LEU A 57 -7.93 -13.24 -13.56
N THR A 58 -7.94 -13.12 -14.89
CA THR A 58 -6.71 -13.19 -15.71
C THR A 58 -6.21 -11.83 -16.16
N VAL A 59 -7.04 -10.78 -16.10
CA VAL A 59 -6.67 -9.42 -16.55
C VAL A 59 -5.70 -8.75 -15.57
N THR A 60 -5.85 -8.99 -14.27
CA THR A 60 -5.01 -8.36 -13.24
C THR A 60 -4.04 -9.38 -12.64
N PRO A 61 -2.72 -9.12 -12.68
CA PRO A 61 -1.75 -9.93 -11.96
C PRO A 61 -2.08 -9.98 -10.47
N HIS A 62 -2.09 -11.19 -9.90
CA HIS A 62 -2.33 -11.39 -8.48
C HIS A 62 -1.00 -11.52 -7.73
N ARG A 63 -0.80 -10.68 -6.70
CA ARG A 63 0.38 -10.77 -5.82
C ARG A 63 0.22 -11.96 -4.88
N ILE A 64 1.20 -12.85 -4.90
CA ILE A 64 1.33 -13.94 -3.93
C ILE A 64 2.38 -13.51 -2.90
N PRO A 65 2.02 -13.36 -1.61
CA PRO A 65 3.00 -13.06 -0.57
C PRO A 65 3.90 -14.29 -0.34
N LEU A 66 5.20 -14.14 -0.57
CA LEU A 66 6.19 -15.17 -0.30
C LEU A 66 6.90 -14.88 1.03
N ARG A 67 7.27 -15.94 1.76
CA ARG A 67 8.01 -15.81 3.04
C ARG A 67 9.42 -15.25 2.84
N TYR A 68 10.06 -15.63 1.75
CA TYR A 68 11.38 -15.17 1.37
C TYR A 68 11.27 -14.27 0.13
N SER A 69 12.03 -13.17 0.13
CA SER A 69 12.07 -12.24 -1.00
C SER A 69 12.70 -12.91 -2.22
N LEU A 70 12.13 -12.69 -3.40
CA LEU A 70 12.76 -13.07 -4.67
C LEU A 70 13.72 -12.00 -5.19
N PHE A 71 13.82 -10.88 -4.48
CA PHE A 71 14.69 -9.77 -4.88
C PHE A 71 16.10 -9.95 -4.32
N PRO A 72 17.14 -9.53 -5.07
CA PRO A 72 18.51 -9.51 -4.57
C PRO A 72 18.59 -8.68 -3.28
N HIS A 73 19.58 -8.96 -2.43
CA HIS A 73 19.88 -8.14 -1.26
C HIS A 73 20.16 -6.65 -1.64
N ASP A 74 20.56 -6.41 -2.90
CA ASP A 74 20.78 -5.09 -3.49
C ASP A 74 19.50 -4.39 -4.00
N PHE A 75 18.32 -4.80 -3.51
CA PHE A 75 17.03 -4.21 -3.91
C PHE A 75 17.00 -2.68 -3.84
N PHE A 76 17.76 -2.07 -2.93
CA PHE A 76 17.88 -0.62 -2.77
C PHE A 76 18.65 0.10 -3.89
N LEU A 77 19.45 -0.63 -4.68
CA LEU A 77 20.19 -0.08 -5.83
C LEU A 77 19.38 -0.13 -7.13
N LEU A 78 18.28 -0.87 -7.15
CA LEU A 78 17.48 -1.08 -8.36
C LEU A 78 16.76 0.21 -8.79
N ASN A 79 16.64 0.38 -10.11
CA ASN A 79 15.84 1.46 -10.69
C ASN A 79 14.37 1.07 -10.64
N LEU A 80 13.70 1.41 -9.54
CA LEU A 80 12.27 1.17 -9.36
C LEU A 80 11.45 2.36 -9.88
N CYS A 81 10.41 2.09 -10.66
CA CYS A 81 9.47 3.09 -11.17
C CYS A 81 8.05 2.84 -10.64
N LEU A 82 7.36 3.89 -10.19
CA LEU A 82 5.94 3.83 -9.83
C LEU A 82 5.08 4.57 -10.86
N ILE A 83 4.00 3.94 -11.33
CA ILE A 83 3.02 4.54 -12.23
C ILE A 83 1.76 4.92 -11.44
N VAL A 84 1.43 6.21 -11.50
CA VAL A 84 0.24 6.79 -10.83
C VAL A 84 -0.67 7.48 -11.83
N ASP A 85 -1.94 7.62 -11.47
CA ASP A 85 -2.83 8.54 -12.15
C ASP A 85 -2.69 9.94 -11.51
N GLY A 86 -2.15 10.88 -12.27
CA GLY A 86 -1.93 12.26 -11.84
C GLY A 86 -3.21 13.00 -11.45
N LYS A 87 -4.39 12.51 -11.85
CA LYS A 87 -5.69 13.04 -11.42
C LYS A 87 -5.99 12.74 -9.95
N LYS A 88 -5.57 11.57 -9.46
CA LYS A 88 -5.90 11.09 -8.11
C LYS A 88 -4.78 11.35 -7.11
N ILE A 89 -3.53 11.12 -7.52
CA ILE A 89 -2.36 11.25 -6.64
C ILE A 89 -1.29 12.06 -7.38
N LYS A 90 -0.94 13.23 -6.82
CA LYS A 90 0.18 14.03 -7.33
C LYS A 90 1.51 13.33 -7.01
N SER A 91 2.50 13.47 -7.91
CA SER A 91 3.82 12.85 -7.78
C SER A 91 4.49 13.17 -6.43
N GLY A 92 4.40 14.40 -5.92
CA GLY A 92 4.98 14.77 -4.62
C GLY A 92 4.43 13.98 -3.43
N VAL A 93 3.12 13.71 -3.42
CA VAL A 93 2.46 12.92 -2.36
C VAL A 93 2.84 11.45 -2.46
N ALA A 94 3.03 10.94 -3.67
CA ALA A 94 3.50 9.57 -3.88
C ALA A 94 4.90 9.36 -3.28
N HIS A 95 5.86 10.26 -3.53
CA HIS A 95 7.20 10.16 -2.94
C HIS A 95 7.17 10.18 -1.41
N GLN A 96 6.30 11.00 -0.80
CA GLN A 96 6.15 11.03 0.65
C GLN A 96 5.59 9.72 1.21
N LYS A 97 4.56 9.16 0.57
CA LYS A 97 3.98 7.85 0.95
C LYS A 97 4.96 6.71 0.78
N LEU A 98 5.83 6.78 -0.24
CA LEU A 98 6.84 5.75 -0.50
C LEU A 98 7.97 5.77 0.52
N LYS A 99 8.38 6.95 0.99
CA LYS A 99 9.32 7.09 2.11
C LYS A 99 8.77 6.49 3.40
N SER A 100 7.47 6.66 3.66
CA SER A 100 6.82 6.02 4.82
C SER A 100 6.71 4.49 4.69
N LEU A 101 6.74 3.95 3.47
CA LEU A 101 6.69 2.52 3.20
C LEU A 101 8.08 1.89 3.04
N ASP A 102 9.14 2.67 3.26
CA ASP A 102 10.55 2.27 3.11
C ASP A 102 10.88 1.63 1.75
N MET A 103 10.19 2.08 0.68
CA MET A 103 10.43 1.59 -0.68
C MET A 103 11.29 2.60 -1.47
N PRO A 104 12.47 2.21 -1.96
CA PRO A 104 13.41 3.07 -2.68
C PRO A 104 12.98 3.26 -4.14
N ILE A 105 11.94 4.06 -4.39
CA ILE A 105 11.48 4.35 -5.75
C ILE A 105 12.22 5.55 -6.32
N LYS A 106 12.90 5.35 -7.45
CA LYS A 106 13.71 6.37 -8.13
C LYS A 106 12.86 7.37 -8.91
N GLN A 107 11.78 6.89 -9.55
CA GLN A 107 10.94 7.75 -10.38
C GLN A 107 9.44 7.42 -10.27
N VAL A 108 8.62 8.48 -10.24
CA VAL A 108 7.16 8.39 -10.33
C VAL A 108 6.69 8.92 -11.69
N LEU A 109 6.04 8.06 -12.48
CA LEU A 109 5.46 8.37 -13.78
C LEU A 109 3.95 8.54 -13.71
N ASN A 110 3.46 9.58 -14.37
CA ASN A 110 2.02 9.81 -14.52
C ASN A 110 1.50 9.13 -15.78
N LEU A 111 0.27 8.60 -15.71
CA LEU A 111 -0.42 8.05 -16.88
C LEU A 111 -0.50 9.01 -18.06
N SER A 112 -0.70 10.31 -17.82
CA SER A 112 -0.77 11.30 -18.91
C SER A 112 0.55 11.42 -19.66
N LYS A 113 1.68 11.46 -18.93
CA LYS A 113 3.03 11.51 -19.51
C LYS A 113 3.37 10.22 -20.27
N LEU A 114 2.96 9.08 -19.73
CA LEU A 114 3.06 7.79 -20.40
C LEU A 114 2.31 7.75 -21.74
N LYS A 115 1.17 8.43 -21.84
CA LYS A 115 0.39 8.50 -23.09
C LYS A 115 0.97 9.49 -24.11
N SER A 116 1.52 10.61 -23.66
CA SER A 116 2.11 11.63 -24.55
C SER A 116 3.52 11.26 -24.98
N ASP A 117 4.42 11.08 -24.02
CA ASP A 117 5.88 11.09 -24.24
C ASP A 117 6.37 9.70 -24.68
N TYR A 118 5.65 8.66 -24.27
CA TYR A 118 5.99 7.26 -24.56
C TYR A 118 5.00 6.63 -25.55
N LYS A 119 4.51 7.39 -26.54
CA LYS A 119 3.61 6.87 -27.59
C LYS A 119 4.34 5.93 -28.55
N SER A 120 5.55 6.28 -28.95
CA SER A 120 6.34 5.51 -29.93
C SER A 120 6.88 4.21 -29.33
N PHE A 121 7.11 3.22 -30.18
CA PHE A 121 7.67 1.93 -29.75
C PHE A 121 9.07 2.09 -29.13
N ASP A 122 9.92 2.92 -29.75
CA ASP A 122 11.28 3.18 -29.29
C ASP A 122 11.31 3.86 -27.91
N ALA A 123 10.43 4.84 -27.67
CA ALA A 123 10.33 5.48 -26.35
C ALA A 123 9.91 4.48 -25.26
N LYS A 124 8.95 3.59 -25.56
CA LYS A 124 8.54 2.53 -24.63
C LYS A 124 9.66 1.53 -24.37
N LYS A 125 10.44 1.19 -25.39
CA LYS A 125 11.60 0.30 -25.26
C LYS A 125 12.68 0.94 -24.37
N LYS A 126 13.01 2.21 -24.62
CA LYS A 126 13.92 2.99 -23.76
C LYS A 126 13.46 3.02 -22.30
N LEU A 127 12.16 3.21 -22.07
CA LEU A 127 11.59 3.16 -20.73
C LEU A 127 11.77 1.77 -20.09
N PHE A 128 11.45 0.71 -20.83
CA PHE A 128 11.60 -0.67 -20.37
C PHE A 128 13.05 -1.05 -20.03
N ASP A 129 14.01 -0.53 -20.80
CA ASP A 129 15.43 -0.79 -20.61
C ASP A 129 16.00 0.03 -19.43
N SER A 130 15.49 1.24 -19.19
CA SER A 130 15.98 2.14 -18.12
C SER A 130 15.63 1.73 -16.70
N PHE A 131 14.61 0.88 -16.50
CA PHE A 131 14.13 0.47 -15.18
C PHE A 131 14.17 -1.04 -15.02
N ASP A 132 14.41 -1.49 -13.80
CA ASP A 132 14.46 -2.92 -13.46
C ASP A 132 13.05 -3.43 -13.13
N MET A 133 12.27 -2.61 -12.42
CA MET A 133 10.92 -2.97 -12.00
C MET A 133 9.94 -1.80 -12.09
N PHE A 134 8.69 -2.15 -12.35
CA PHE A 134 7.56 -1.22 -12.39
C PHE A 134 6.52 -1.60 -11.34
N PHE A 135 6.04 -0.60 -10.62
CA PHE A 135 4.87 -0.67 -9.76
C PHE A 135 3.78 0.21 -10.34
N ALA A 136 2.52 -0.11 -10.10
CA ALA A 136 1.40 0.71 -10.51
C ALA A 136 0.29 0.68 -9.48
N VAL A 137 -0.42 1.78 -9.29
CA VAL A 137 -1.62 1.77 -8.44
C VAL A 137 -2.63 0.77 -9.02
N LYS A 138 -3.28 -0.02 -8.15
CA LYS A 138 -4.25 -1.06 -8.56
C LYS A 138 -5.29 -0.59 -9.59
N GLU A 139 -5.74 0.65 -9.47
CA GLU A 139 -6.72 1.26 -10.38
C GLU A 139 -6.16 1.56 -11.79
N VAL A 140 -4.85 1.76 -11.88
CA VAL A 140 -4.13 2.07 -13.12
C VAL A 140 -3.78 0.81 -13.90
N VAL A 141 -3.52 -0.31 -13.21
CA VAL A 141 -3.12 -1.59 -13.82
C VAL A 141 -3.98 -2.03 -15.01
N PRO A 142 -5.33 -1.94 -14.98
CA PRO A 142 -6.17 -2.33 -16.11
C PRO A 142 -5.96 -1.46 -17.37
N LEU A 143 -5.46 -0.23 -17.22
CA LEU A 143 -5.25 0.71 -18.33
C LEU A 143 -3.87 0.56 -18.97
N LEU A 144 -2.91 -0.03 -18.26
CA LEU A 144 -1.51 -0.13 -18.71
C LEU A 144 -1.29 -1.00 -19.94
N PRO A 145 -1.99 -2.13 -20.16
CA PRO A 145 -1.84 -2.91 -21.40
C PRO A 145 -2.07 -2.08 -22.66
N ASN A 146 -3.04 -1.17 -22.62
CA ASN A 146 -3.36 -0.29 -23.76
C ASN A 146 -2.31 0.79 -23.99
N VAL A 147 -1.60 1.23 -22.94
CA VAL A 147 -0.60 2.32 -23.02
C VAL A 147 0.79 1.76 -23.32
N LEU A 148 1.26 0.81 -22.52
CA LEU A 148 2.60 0.21 -22.63
C LEU A 148 2.69 -0.79 -23.78
N GLY A 149 1.57 -1.42 -24.15
CA GLY A 149 1.50 -2.34 -25.28
C GLY A 149 2.39 -3.57 -25.13
N LYS A 150 2.72 -4.19 -26.28
CA LYS A 150 3.45 -5.46 -26.32
C LYS A 150 4.88 -5.37 -25.80
N VAL A 151 5.50 -4.19 -25.76
CA VAL A 151 6.87 -4.02 -25.26
C VAL A 151 7.00 -4.55 -23.83
N PHE A 152 6.03 -4.19 -22.97
CA PHE A 152 6.02 -4.59 -21.57
C PHE A 152 5.34 -5.94 -21.31
N TYR A 153 4.35 -6.30 -22.13
CA TYR A 153 3.51 -7.48 -21.89
C TYR A 153 3.89 -8.71 -22.73
N LYS A 154 4.84 -8.59 -23.67
CA LYS A 154 5.37 -9.75 -24.42
C LYS A 154 6.38 -10.53 -23.59
N LYS A 155 7.36 -9.85 -22.99
CA LYS A 155 8.31 -10.44 -22.03
C LYS A 155 7.71 -10.26 -20.63
N LYS A 156 7.31 -11.35 -19.96
CA LYS A 156 6.64 -11.28 -18.65
C LYS A 156 7.55 -10.82 -17.49
N SER A 157 8.79 -10.42 -17.77
CA SER A 157 9.80 -10.12 -16.75
C SER A 157 9.57 -8.78 -16.04
N LYS A 158 9.10 -7.73 -16.73
CA LYS A 158 8.91 -6.38 -16.15
C LYS A 158 7.46 -5.85 -16.23
N ILE A 159 6.49 -6.72 -16.00
CA ILE A 159 5.07 -6.31 -15.94
C ILE A 159 4.83 -5.48 -14.67
N PRO A 160 4.16 -4.30 -14.76
CA PRO A 160 3.89 -3.47 -13.60
C PRO A 160 3.10 -4.21 -12.51
N MET A 161 3.68 -4.30 -11.31
CA MET A 161 3.02 -4.94 -10.16
C MET A 161 2.03 -4.00 -9.48
N PRO A 162 0.82 -4.47 -9.11
CA PRO A 162 -0.14 -3.66 -8.39
C PRO A 162 0.39 -3.30 -7.00
N LEU A 163 0.36 -2.01 -6.67
CA LEU A 163 0.66 -1.45 -5.37
C LEU A 163 -0.57 -0.70 -4.82
N ASP A 164 -0.97 -1.03 -3.60
CA ASP A 164 -2.05 -0.33 -2.93
C ASP A 164 -1.47 0.87 -2.14
N LEU A 165 -1.57 2.06 -2.72
CA LEU A 165 -1.19 3.34 -2.09
C LEU A 165 -2.34 4.01 -1.33
N SER A 166 -3.46 3.27 -1.20
CA SER A 166 -4.61 3.69 -0.42
C SER A 166 -4.24 3.61 1.06
N ALA A 167 -4.11 4.77 1.70
CA ALA A 167 -3.93 4.88 3.16
C ALA A 167 -5.24 4.61 3.91
N ALA A 168 -6.07 3.71 3.40
CA ALA A 168 -7.33 3.32 4.03
C ALA A 168 -7.11 1.98 4.74
N VAL A 169 -7.13 2.02 6.06
CA VAL A 169 -7.07 0.82 6.89
C VAL A 169 -8.46 0.19 6.92
N ARG A 170 -8.54 -1.12 6.65
CA ARG A 170 -9.81 -1.86 6.76
C ARG A 170 -10.02 -2.24 8.22
N VAL A 171 -11.07 -1.68 8.82
CA VAL A 171 -11.36 -1.84 10.25
C VAL A 171 -12.46 -2.88 10.55
N GLY A 172 -13.14 -3.39 9.51
CA GLY A 172 -14.11 -4.49 9.66
C GLY A 172 -14.88 -4.77 8.38
N ARG A 173 -15.67 -5.86 8.39
CA ARG A 173 -16.55 -6.24 7.28
C ARG A 173 -18.02 -6.17 7.72
N TRP A 174 -18.83 -5.48 6.93
CA TRP A 174 -20.28 -5.39 7.15
C TRP A 174 -20.93 -6.77 7.24
N GLY A 175 -21.83 -6.96 8.22
CA GLY A 175 -22.58 -8.19 8.45
C GLY A 175 -21.78 -9.34 9.08
N ILE A 176 -20.48 -9.16 9.34
CA ILE A 176 -19.64 -10.16 10.04
C ILE A 176 -19.08 -9.56 11.33
N THR A 177 -18.45 -8.39 11.23
CA THR A 177 -17.88 -7.69 12.38
C THR A 177 -18.96 -6.85 13.06
N GLY A 178 -19.11 -7.00 14.37
CA GLY A 178 -20.07 -6.20 15.15
C GLY A 178 -19.65 -4.72 15.22
N SER A 179 -20.60 -3.83 15.47
CA SER A 179 -20.31 -2.38 15.58
C SER A 179 -19.27 -2.07 16.66
N LYS A 180 -19.35 -2.74 17.81
CA LYS A 180 -18.39 -2.58 18.92
C LYS A 180 -16.98 -3.01 18.54
N GLU A 181 -16.84 -4.19 17.91
CA GLU A 181 -15.55 -4.69 17.44
C GLU A 181 -14.93 -3.79 16.36
N MET A 182 -15.76 -3.22 15.47
CA MET A 182 -15.29 -2.27 14.47
C MET A 182 -14.70 -1.02 15.11
N VAL A 183 -15.32 -0.50 16.18
CA VAL A 183 -14.81 0.66 16.91
C VAL A 183 -13.46 0.35 17.56
N ASP A 184 -13.31 -0.81 18.19
CA ASP A 184 -12.04 -1.24 18.80
C ASP A 184 -10.93 -1.40 17.74
N ASN A 185 -11.27 -1.95 16.57
CA ASN A 185 -10.35 -2.04 15.44
C ASN A 185 -9.95 -0.67 14.89
N VAL A 186 -10.86 0.32 14.88
CA VAL A 186 -10.54 1.70 14.49
C VAL A 186 -9.49 2.29 15.43
N PHE A 187 -9.67 2.17 16.75
CA PHE A 187 -8.68 2.69 17.70
C PHE A 187 -7.34 1.96 17.60
N THR A 188 -7.36 0.64 17.44
CA THR A 188 -6.14 -0.15 17.23
C THR A 188 -5.41 0.27 15.95
N ALA A 189 -6.15 0.49 14.86
CA ALA A 189 -5.61 0.97 13.60
C ALA A 189 -5.01 2.38 13.73
N ILE A 190 -5.67 3.30 14.44
CA ILE A 190 -5.14 4.65 14.68
C ILE A 190 -3.84 4.58 15.47
N ASN A 191 -3.78 3.76 16.52
CA ASN A 191 -2.57 3.59 17.33
C ASN A 191 -1.41 3.03 16.50
N GLY A 192 -1.64 2.01 15.67
CA GLY A 192 -0.62 1.50 14.75
C GLY A 192 -0.17 2.55 13.71
N VAL A 193 -1.09 3.38 13.22
CA VAL A 193 -0.75 4.48 12.31
C VAL A 193 0.10 5.56 13.00
N LEU A 194 -0.15 5.85 14.27
CA LEU A 194 0.61 6.86 15.03
C LEU A 194 2.09 6.48 15.23
N GLU A 195 2.41 5.19 15.27
CA GLU A 195 3.80 4.71 15.35
C GLU A 195 4.56 4.89 14.03
N ILE A 196 3.84 4.83 12.90
CA ILE A 196 4.41 4.94 11.55
C ILE A 196 4.53 6.41 11.11
N VAL A 197 3.64 7.28 11.57
CA VAL A 197 3.57 8.68 11.12
C VAL A 197 4.60 9.56 11.86
N PRO A 198 5.51 10.26 11.14
CA PRO A 198 6.42 11.20 11.77
C PRO A 198 5.65 12.35 12.41
N LYS A 199 6.06 12.77 13.62
CA LYS A 199 5.36 13.75 14.45
C LYS A 199 3.99 13.29 14.99
N LYS A 200 3.67 11.99 14.91
CA LYS A 200 2.45 11.37 15.48
C LYS A 200 1.20 12.15 15.05
N TRP A 201 0.38 12.60 16.00
CA TRP A 201 -0.80 13.44 15.76
C TRP A 201 -0.52 14.72 14.99
N GLY A 202 0.66 15.35 15.18
CA GLY A 202 1.05 16.55 14.43
C GLY A 202 1.31 16.29 12.93
N GLY A 203 1.45 15.02 12.52
CA GLY A 203 1.53 14.61 11.12
C GLY A 203 0.18 14.25 10.50
N ILE A 204 -0.89 14.13 11.30
CA ILE A 204 -2.22 13.71 10.84
C ILE A 204 -3.08 14.96 10.62
N ARG A 205 -3.58 15.15 9.39
CA ARG A 205 -4.49 16.27 9.06
C ARG A 205 -5.96 15.94 9.33
N ALA A 206 -6.40 14.74 8.97
CA ALA A 206 -7.78 14.33 9.14
C ALA A 206 -7.88 12.80 9.08
N LEU A 207 -8.87 12.23 9.77
CA LEU A 207 -9.23 10.82 9.72
C LEU A 207 -10.72 10.73 9.39
N HIS A 208 -11.07 9.95 8.38
CA HIS A 208 -12.45 9.76 7.95
C HIS A 208 -12.79 8.27 7.88
N LEU A 209 -14.02 7.90 8.23
CA LEU A 209 -14.58 6.56 8.04
C LEU A 209 -15.49 6.54 6.82
N LYS A 210 -15.36 5.50 5.99
CA LYS A 210 -16.21 5.32 4.80
C LYS A 210 -16.38 3.86 4.43
N PHE A 211 -17.48 3.57 3.74
CA PHE A 211 -17.63 2.40 2.89
C PHE A 211 -17.12 2.70 1.47
N SER A 212 -17.03 1.68 0.63
CA SER A 212 -16.57 1.83 -0.76
C SER A 212 -17.47 2.72 -1.61
N ASP A 213 -18.75 2.78 -1.26
CA ASP A 213 -19.87 3.42 -1.96
C ASP A 213 -20.54 4.54 -1.13
N SER A 214 -20.04 4.83 0.07
CA SER A 214 -20.58 5.89 0.93
C SER A 214 -19.76 7.17 0.91
N LEU A 215 -20.37 8.24 1.44
CA LEU A 215 -19.63 9.43 1.85
C LEU A 215 -18.66 9.12 2.98
N ALA A 216 -17.57 9.89 3.05
CA ALA A 216 -16.57 9.77 4.11
C ALA A 216 -16.93 10.69 5.27
N LEU A 217 -17.21 10.09 6.42
CA LEU A 217 -17.59 10.80 7.64
C LEU A 217 -16.34 11.15 8.43
N PRO A 218 -16.14 12.42 8.82
CA PRO A 218 -14.97 12.80 9.57
C PRO A 218 -15.05 12.32 11.01
N ILE A 219 -13.97 11.68 11.47
CA ILE A 219 -13.78 11.30 12.88
C ILE A 219 -12.68 12.12 13.55
N TYR A 220 -11.81 12.76 12.76
CA TYR A 220 -10.80 13.71 13.23
C TYR A 220 -10.50 14.71 12.13
N GLU A 221 -10.36 15.98 12.47
CA GLU A 221 -9.91 17.03 11.56
C GLU A 221 -9.03 18.00 12.34
N TYR A 222 -7.81 18.21 11.84
CA TYR A 222 -6.86 19.14 12.41
C TYR A 222 -7.34 20.56 12.14
N GLN A 223 -7.74 21.28 13.19
CA GLN A 223 -8.03 22.69 13.11
C GLN A 223 -6.79 23.50 13.50
N PRO A 224 -6.20 24.27 12.59
CA PRO A 224 -5.24 25.29 12.97
C PRO A 224 -6.03 26.47 13.54
N ARG A 225 -6.36 26.46 14.83
CA ARG A 225 -6.89 27.65 15.51
C ARG A 225 -5.85 28.15 16.50
N LEU A 226 -5.33 29.34 16.18
CA LEU A 226 -4.80 30.34 17.11
C LEU A 226 -4.08 29.76 18.32
N LEU A 227 -2.78 29.50 18.14
CA LEU A 227 -1.88 29.49 19.29
C LEU A 227 -2.14 30.77 20.10
N GLN A 228 -2.47 30.63 21.39
CA GLN A 228 -2.17 31.59 22.49
C GLN A 228 -3.31 32.32 23.23
N GLU A 229 -4.61 32.22 22.91
CA GLU A 229 -5.60 33.05 23.66
C GLU A 229 -6.14 32.42 24.96
N GLU A 230 -6.20 31.09 25.11
CA GLU A 230 -6.67 30.49 26.38
C GLU A 230 -5.61 30.54 27.51
N ASN A 231 -4.32 30.64 27.17
CA ASN A 231 -3.24 30.71 28.16
C ASN A 231 -2.93 32.14 28.65
N LYS A 232 -3.54 33.18 28.08
CA LYS A 232 -3.42 34.58 28.58
C LYS A 232 -4.56 35.02 29.49
N LEU A 233 -5.68 34.29 29.53
CA LEU A 233 -6.83 34.60 30.41
C LEU A 233 -6.73 33.94 31.79
N ASN A 234 -5.81 32.98 31.99
CA ASN A 234 -5.69 32.24 33.25
C ASN A 234 -4.65 32.79 34.25
N GLU A 235 -3.98 33.90 33.94
CA GLU A 235 -3.03 34.57 34.86
C GLU A 235 -3.40 36.02 35.24
N GLY A 236 -4.56 36.53 34.80
CA GLY A 236 -4.98 37.90 35.10
C GLY A 236 -6.46 38.01 35.44
N GLY A 237 -6.82 37.92 36.71
CA GLY A 237 -8.14 38.35 37.19
C GLY A 237 -8.82 37.41 38.17
N ARG A 238 -8.29 37.32 39.40
CA ARG A 238 -9.05 36.83 40.56
C ARG A 238 -9.16 37.97 41.57
N SER A 239 -10.11 38.87 41.34
CA SER A 239 -10.69 39.71 42.39
C SER A 239 -12.15 40.02 42.05
N ASP A 240 -13.02 39.55 42.95
CA ASP A 240 -14.28 40.15 43.39
C ASP A 240 -15.49 40.20 42.43
N PHE A 241 -16.47 39.32 42.66
CA PHE A 241 -17.79 39.66 43.27
C PHE A 241 -18.79 38.49 43.12
N GLU A 242 -18.98 37.70 44.18
CA GLU A 242 -20.22 36.93 44.38
C GLU A 242 -20.97 37.57 45.55
N SER A 243 -22.10 38.22 45.25
CA SER A 243 -23.04 38.74 46.24
C SER A 243 -24.38 38.03 46.11
N VAL A 244 -24.79 37.44 47.23
CA VAL A 244 -26.16 37.33 47.73
C VAL A 244 -27.08 36.30 47.03
N GLY A 245 -27.07 35.09 47.58
CA GLY A 245 -28.16 34.12 47.48
C GLY A 245 -28.97 33.99 48.78
N LYS A 246 -30.30 34.10 48.62
CA LYS A 246 -31.38 33.47 49.41
C LYS A 246 -31.83 34.07 50.77
N LYS A 247 -32.96 34.79 50.67
CA LYS A 247 -33.98 35.01 51.70
C LYS A 247 -34.78 33.71 52.00
N ARG A 248 -34.97 33.46 53.31
CA ARG A 248 -36.19 32.99 54.01
C ARG A 248 -36.62 31.50 53.98
N LYS A 249 -36.46 30.86 55.14
CA LYS A 249 -37.46 30.03 55.87
C LYS A 249 -37.44 30.50 57.34
N ARG A 250 -38.47 31.22 57.84
CA ARG A 250 -39.63 30.72 58.63
C ARG A 250 -39.16 30.09 59.96
N SER A 251 -38.97 30.87 61.03
CA SER A 251 -39.93 31.25 62.10
C SER A 251 -40.48 30.08 62.94
N GLU A 252 -39.95 29.92 64.16
CA GLU A 252 -40.63 29.45 65.39
C GLU A 252 -39.69 29.77 66.58
N GLN A 253 -40.01 30.83 67.35
CA GLN A 253 -40.66 30.87 68.68
C GLN A 253 -39.72 30.44 69.82
N ARG A 254 -39.23 31.39 70.62
CA ARG A 254 -39.81 31.93 71.89
C ARG A 254 -39.72 30.92 73.04
N GLY A 255 -38.96 31.30 74.06
CA GLY A 255 -38.75 30.62 75.34
C GLY A 255 -37.51 31.20 75.99
#